data_AF-A0A2R6CQH8-F1
#
_entry.id   AF-A0A2R6CQH8-F1
#
_cell.length_a   1.000
_cell.length_b   1.000
_cell.length_c   1.000
_cell.angle_alpha   90.00
_cell.angle_beta   90.00
_cell.angle_gamma   90.00
#
_symmetry.space_group_name_H-M   'P 1'
#
loop_
_entity.id
_entity.type
_entity.pdbx_description
1 polymer ?
#
loop_
_entity_poly.entity_id
_entity_poly.type
_entity_poly.pdbx_seq_one_letter_code
_entity_poly.pdbx_strand_id
1 'polypeptide(L)' 'MIVELIDESGGTIGKFQSAGAPRVDETISYDSRQYVVRDVHWVVETNNNQNIERIELVVSEVDEPR' A
#
# COMPACT_ATOMS: atom_id res chain seq x y z
N MET A 1 7.50 3.81 9.25
CA MET A 1 6.38 2.96 8.81
C MET A 1 6.58 2.64 7.34
N ILE A 2 6.51 1.36 6.98
CA ILE A 2 6.65 0.90 5.58
C ILE A 2 5.26 0.61 5.04
N VAL A 3 4.97 1.14 3.85
CA VAL A 3 3.73 0.89 3.11
C VAL A 3 4.09 0.06 1.88
N GLU A 4 3.36 -1.05 1.68
CA GLU A 4 3.45 -1.91 0.50
C GLU A 4 2.14 -1.82 -0.29
N LEU A 5 2.23 -1.51 -1.58
CA LEU A 5 1.09 -1.52 -2.48
C LEU A 5 0.94 -2.92 -3.05
N ILE A 6 -0.25 -3.47 -2.91
CA ILE A 6 -0.62 -4.79 -3.39
C ILE A 6 -1.83 -4.64 -4.31
N ASP A 7 -1.77 -5.24 -5.48
CA ASP A 7 -2.93 -5.29 -6.38
C ASP A 7 -4.02 -6.24 -5.83
N GLU A 8 -5.22 -6.19 -6.41
CA GLU A 8 -6.35 -7.04 -5.99
C GLU A 8 -6.11 -8.54 -6.20
N SER A 9 -5.08 -8.94 -6.97
CA SER A 9 -4.66 -10.34 -7.14
C SER A 9 -3.64 -10.80 -6.09
N GLY A 10 -3.22 -9.91 -5.19
CA GLY A 10 -2.20 -10.18 -4.17
C GLY A 10 -0.76 -9.95 -4.66
N GLY A 11 -0.58 -9.36 -5.85
CA GLY A 11 0.72 -9.03 -6.41
C GLY A 11 1.31 -7.75 -5.83
N THR A 12 2.59 -7.76 -5.47
CA THR A 12 3.27 -6.56 -4.97
C THR A 12 3.56 -5.58 -6.11
N ILE A 13 2.98 -4.39 -6.03
CA ILE A 13 3.23 -3.27 -6.96
C ILE A 13 4.49 -2.50 -6.54
N GLY A 14 4.66 -2.23 -5.23
CA GLY A 14 5.76 -1.40 -4.76
C GLY A 14 5.78 -1.14 -3.26
N LYS A 15 6.83 -0.46 -2.78
CA LYS A 15 7.03 -0.11 -1.37
C LYS A 15 7.48 1.33 -1.24
N PHE A 16 6.95 2.05 -0.26
CA PHE A 16 7.44 3.37 0.11
C PHE A 16 7.27 3.64 1.61
N GLN A 17 7.93 4.70 2.10
CA GLN A 17 7.75 5.17 3.46
C GLN A 17 6.67 6.25 3.49
N SER A 18 5.68 6.09 4.35
CA SER A 18 4.65 7.10 4.58
C SER A 18 4.77 7.70 5.98
N ALA A 19 4.44 8.99 6.09
CA ALA A 19 4.30 9.69 7.37
C ALA A 19 2.97 9.39 8.08
N GLY A 20 1.99 8.81 7.39
CA GLY A 20 0.64 8.55 7.91
C GLY A 20 0.02 7.29 7.32
N ALA A 21 -0.94 6.69 8.05
CA ALA A 21 -1.66 5.51 7.60
C ALA A 21 -2.71 5.93 6.55
N PRO A 22 -2.63 5.39 5.33
CA PRO A 22 -3.63 5.66 4.29
C PRO A 22 -4.99 5.09 4.69
N ARG A 23 -6.06 5.65 4.12
CA ARG A 23 -7.43 5.23 4.36
C ARG A 23 -8.00 4.52 3.14
N VAL A 24 -9.02 3.69 3.37
CA VAL A 24 -9.86 3.16 2.30
C VAL A 24 -10.47 4.33 1.51
N ASP A 25 -10.61 4.14 0.20
CA ASP A 25 -11.04 5.12 -0.80
C ASP A 25 -10.08 6.32 -1.01
N GLU A 26 -8.90 6.31 -0.38
CA GLU A 26 -7.85 7.30 -0.65
C GLU A 26 -7.16 7.02 -2.01
N THR A 27 -6.88 8.07 -2.78
CA THR A 27 -6.09 7.97 -4.00
C THR A 27 -4.61 8.21 -3.70
N ILE A 28 -3.76 7.28 -4.12
CA ILE A 28 -2.31 7.32 -3.94
C ILE A 28 -1.64 7.37 -5.31
N SER A 29 -0.70 8.29 -5.48
CA SER A 29 0.15 8.34 -6.67
C SER A 29 1.44 7.56 -6.43
N TYR A 30 1.74 6.59 -7.30
CA TYR A 30 2.96 5.81 -7.25
C TYR A 30 3.43 5.46 -8.66
N ASP A 31 4.72 5.66 -8.95
CA ASP A 31 5.33 5.38 -10.26
C ASP A 31 4.55 5.94 -11.47
N SER A 32 4.21 7.23 -11.41
CA SER A 32 3.41 7.93 -12.43
C SER A 32 1.99 7.37 -12.67
N ARG A 33 1.49 6.50 -11.79
CA ARG A 33 0.12 5.96 -11.82
C ARG A 33 -0.64 6.38 -10.58
N GLN A 34 -1.97 6.37 -10.68
CA GLN A 34 -2.86 6.60 -9.55
C GLN A 34 -3.55 5.29 -9.17
N TYR A 35 -3.71 5.09 -7.87
CA TYR A 35 -4.35 3.91 -7.31
C TYR A 35 -5.36 4.32 -6.24
N VAL A 36 -6.51 3.68 -6.18
CA VAL A 36 -7.47 3.84 -5.09
C VAL A 36 -7.31 2.70 -4.10
N VAL A 37 -7.18 3.03 -2.82
CA VAL A 37 -7.12 2.05 -1.74
C VAL A 37 -8.47 1.38 -1.55
N ARG A 38 -8.50 0.06 -1.71
CA ARG A 38 -9.67 -0.79 -1.49
C ARG A 38 -9.71 -1.38 -0.09
N ASP A 39 -8.55 -1.73 0.44
CA ASP A 39 -8.43 -2.32 1.77
C ASP A 39 -7.07 -1.99 2.40
N VAL A 40 -6.99 -2.06 3.73
CA VAL A 40 -5.79 -1.73 4.52
C VAL A 40 -5.51 -2.83 5.52
N HIS A 41 -4.39 -3.53 5.36
CA HIS A 41 -3.96 -4.59 6.27
C HIS A 41 -2.73 -4.15 7.07
N TRP A 42 -2.79 -4.36 8.38
CA TRP A 42 -1.67 -4.11 9.29
C TRP A 42 -0.94 -5.42 9.54
N VAL A 43 0.31 -5.49 9.08
CA VAL A 43 1.15 -6.67 9.19
C VAL A 43 2.29 -6.38 10.15
N VAL A 44 2.41 -7.20 11.19
CA VAL A 44 3.54 -7.16 12.13
C VAL A 44 4.36 -8.41 11.87
N GLU A 45 5.53 -8.24 11.26
CA GLU A 45 6.47 -9.33 11.01
C GLU A 45 7.60 -9.29 12.03
N THR A 46 7.93 -10.42 12.65
CA THR A 46 9.12 -10.53 13.50
C THR A 46 10.29 -11.07 12.69
N ASN A 47 11.30 -10.24 12.43
CA ASN A 47 12.52 -10.62 11.72
C ASN A 47 13.74 -10.33 12.61
N ASN A 48 14.58 -11.34 12.87
CA ASN A 48 15.79 -11.23 13.70
C ASN A 48 15.53 -10.55 15.08
N ASN A 49 14.50 -11.01 15.82
CA ASN A 49 14.05 -10.42 17.10
C ASN A 49 13.62 -8.94 17.03
N GLN A 50 13.40 -8.38 15.84
CA GLN A 50 12.81 -7.06 15.65
C GLN A 50 11.41 -7.21 15.08
N ASN A 51 10.45 -6.49 15.66
CA ASN A 51 9.12 -6.34 15.08
C ASN A 51 9.18 -5.25 14.02
N ILE A 52 8.81 -5.60 12.80
CA ILE A 52 8.69 -4.71 11.67
C ILE A 52 7.19 -4.53 11.41
N GLU A 53 6.72 -3.30 11.58
CA GLU A 53 5.35 -2.92 11.25
C GLU A 53 5.28 -2.45 9.79
N ARG A 54 4.49 -3.17 9.00
CA ARG A 54 4.21 -2.88 7.59
C ARG A 54 2.70 -2.72 7.41
N ILE A 55 2.30 -1.77 6.58
CA ILE A 55 0.93 -1.64 6.11
C ILE A 55 0.89 -2.13 4.68
N GLU A 56 0.04 -3.10 4.40
CA GLU A 56 -0.28 -3.52 3.04
C GLU A 56 -1.56 -2.80 2.60
N LEU A 57 -1.49 -2.12 1.47
CA LEU A 57 -2.65 -1.47 0.86
C LEU A 57 -3.07 -2.31 -0.34
N VAL A 58 -4.27 -2.86 -0.27
CA VAL A 58 -4.90 -3.44 -1.46
C VAL A 58 -5.43 -2.29 -2.29
N VAL A 59 -4.97 -2.17 -3.53
CA VAL A 59 -5.30 -1.04 -4.40
C VAL A 59 -5.77 -1.48 -5.78
N SER A 60 -6.61 -0.66 -6.40
CA SER A 60 -6.93 -0.76 -7.83
C SER A 60 -6.32 0.43 -8.57
N GLU A 61 -5.68 0.20 -9.71
CA GLU A 61 -5.22 1.28 -10.59
C GLU A 61 -6.44 2.07 -11.09
N VAL A 62 -6.32 3.39 -11.04
CA VAL A 62 -7.28 4.32 -11.63
C VAL A 62 -6.72 4.70 -13.00
N ASP A 63 -7.46 4.39 -14.07
CA ASP A 63 -7.14 4.98 -15.37
C ASP A 63 -7.18 6.51 -15.25
N GLU A 64 -6.11 7.19 -15.66
CA GLU A 64 -6.10 8.66 -15.71
C GLU A 64 -7.33 9.16 -16.49
N PRO A 65 -8.01 10.24 -16.04
CA PRO A 65 -9.13 10.78 -16.79
C PRO A 65 -8.61 11.23 -18.17
N ARG A 66 -9.15 10.60 -19.22
CA ARG A 66 -8.94 11.01 -20.61
C ARG A 66 -9.28 12.48 -20.83
#